data_AF-S0FAH8-F1
#
_entry.id   AF-S0FAH8-F1
#
_cell.length_a   1.000
_cell.length_b   1.000
_cell.length_c   1.000
_cell.angle_alpha   90.00
_cell.angle_beta   90.00
_cell.angle_gamma   90.00
#
_symmetry.space_group_name_H-M   'P 1'
#
loop_
_entity.id
_entity.type
_entity.pdbx_description
1 polymer ?
#
loop_
_entity_poly.entity_id
_entity_poly.type
_entity_poly.pdbx_seq_one_letter_code
_entity_poly.pdbx_strand_id
1 'polypeptide(L)'
;MKQSKIKLIGTAAIYLILMLGIAWFSAMKNEESIKDKSKIAFLTAIKQEKELFIPQVIINFNPSSTNRIPVEEKIDWSAQFYLAMEDSCRHRFDSIFREEMKKQGLNLNTSICYTHNGKTISTMKKNADGGIKIIHEKTYRKNNKKENDITLRAYVYLPLYVLVGQPALYTMILFTLLAVAMYIYTRNREKKQITTTSSPLEAATRTTDNARWIIISKEVWWDEKNHIIKKGETSMILTGESLKFFKLFLENK
;
A
#
# COMPACT_ATOMS: atom_id res chain seq x y z
N MET A 1 19.81 -7.19 -29.06
CA MET A 1 19.65 -6.43 -27.79
C MET A 1 18.21 -5.99 -27.47
N LYS A 2 17.29 -5.81 -28.44
CA LYS A 2 15.91 -5.32 -28.20
C LYS A 2 14.96 -6.40 -27.63
N GLN A 3 15.09 -7.66 -28.06
CA GLN A 3 14.25 -8.78 -27.60
C GLN A 3 14.51 -9.21 -26.14
N SER A 4 15.75 -9.16 -25.65
CA SER A 4 16.05 -9.51 -24.25
C SER A 4 15.44 -8.51 -23.27
N LYS A 5 15.34 -7.24 -23.67
CA LYS A 5 14.74 -6.16 -22.86
C LYS A 5 13.21 -6.31 -22.72
N ILE A 6 12.53 -6.75 -23.78
CA ILE A 6 11.07 -7.02 -23.75
C ILE A 6 10.76 -8.21 -22.85
N LYS A 7 11.60 -9.27 -22.90
CA LYS A 7 11.49 -10.43 -22.00
C LYS A 7 11.69 -10.07 -20.53
N LEU A 8 12.62 -9.17 -20.21
CA LEU A 8 12.87 -8.70 -18.83
C LEU A 8 11.68 -7.90 -18.26
N ILE A 9 11.09 -7.00 -19.05
CA ILE A 9 9.93 -6.21 -18.59
C ILE A 9 8.70 -7.10 -18.43
N GLY A 10 8.48 -8.04 -19.36
CA GLY A 10 7.37 -8.99 -19.28
C GLY A 10 7.48 -9.90 -18.04
N THR A 11 8.67 -10.41 -17.74
CA THR A 11 8.90 -11.25 -16.55
C THR A 11 8.71 -10.48 -15.23
N ALA A 12 9.18 -9.23 -15.15
CA ALA A 12 8.95 -8.38 -13.98
C ALA A 12 7.46 -8.06 -13.76
N ALA A 13 6.70 -7.82 -14.84
CA ALA A 13 5.26 -7.59 -14.77
C ALA A 13 4.50 -8.83 -14.28
N ILE A 14 4.84 -10.02 -14.79
CA ILE A 14 4.26 -11.29 -14.34
C ILE A 14 4.53 -11.53 -12.86
N TYR A 15 5.77 -11.26 -12.41
CA TYR A 15 6.14 -11.39 -11.01
C TYR A 15 5.36 -10.43 -10.10
N LEU A 16 5.20 -9.17 -10.51
CA LEU A 16 4.37 -8.20 -9.78
C LEU A 16 2.93 -8.67 -9.65
N ILE A 17 2.32 -9.16 -10.73
CA ILE A 17 0.93 -9.67 -10.72
C ILE A 17 0.80 -10.85 -9.76
N LEU A 18 1.76 -11.78 -9.77
CA LEU A 18 1.78 -12.92 -8.85
C LEU A 18 1.86 -12.45 -7.39
N MET A 19 2.74 -11.48 -7.08
CA MET A 19 2.90 -10.92 -5.73
C MET A 19 1.64 -10.19 -5.26
N LEU A 20 0.99 -9.43 -6.15
CA LEU A 20 -0.30 -8.79 -5.90
C LEU A 20 -1.39 -9.83 -5.61
N GLY A 21 -1.43 -10.93 -6.36
CA GLY A 21 -2.36 -12.05 -6.13
C GLY A 21 -2.16 -12.72 -4.77
N ILE A 22 -0.90 -12.98 -4.38
CA ILE A 22 -0.58 -13.55 -3.06
C ILE A 22 -0.97 -12.59 -1.94
N ALA A 23 -0.65 -11.30 -2.09
CA ALA A 23 -1.00 -10.28 -1.11
C ALA A 23 -2.53 -10.15 -0.96
N TRP A 24 -3.27 -10.20 -2.07
CA TRP A 24 -4.72 -10.18 -2.06
C TRP A 24 -5.32 -11.41 -1.36
N PHE A 25 -4.81 -12.61 -1.66
CA PHE A 25 -5.26 -13.83 -1.01
C PHE A 25 -4.96 -13.83 0.49
N SER A 26 -3.76 -13.39 0.89
CA SER A 26 -3.38 -13.22 2.31
C SER A 26 -4.31 -12.22 3.00
N ALA A 27 -4.62 -11.09 2.36
CA ALA A 27 -5.53 -10.09 2.89
C ALA A 27 -6.94 -10.64 3.11
N MET A 28 -7.45 -11.43 2.17
CA MET A 28 -8.77 -12.05 2.25
C MET A 28 -8.86 -13.04 3.42
N LYS A 29 -7.88 -13.95 3.54
CA LYS A 29 -7.81 -14.94 4.62
C LYS A 29 -7.67 -14.29 6.00
N ASN A 30 -6.86 -13.25 6.10
CA ASN A 30 -6.66 -12.56 7.35
C ASN A 30 -7.87 -11.70 7.74
N GLU A 31 -8.57 -11.07 6.78
CA GLU A 31 -9.84 -10.39 7.04
C GLU A 31 -10.88 -11.35 7.64
N GLU A 32 -10.99 -12.57 7.11
CA GLU A 32 -11.88 -13.61 7.66
C GLU A 32 -11.47 -13.99 9.10
N SER A 33 -10.18 -14.26 9.33
CA SER A 33 -9.68 -14.57 10.68
C SER A 33 -9.92 -13.44 11.68
N ILE A 34 -9.74 -12.17 11.27
CA ILE A 34 -10.03 -11.01 12.11
C ILE A 34 -11.52 -10.94 12.42
N LYS A 35 -12.40 -11.20 11.45
CA LYS A 35 -13.86 -11.21 11.67
C LYS A 35 -14.26 -12.27 12.69
N ASP A 36 -13.75 -13.48 12.59
CA ASP A 36 -14.07 -14.58 13.50
C ASP A 36 -13.60 -14.30 14.93
N LYS A 37 -12.34 -13.89 15.08
CA LYS A 37 -11.77 -13.50 16.38
C LYS A 37 -12.53 -12.35 17.02
N SER A 38 -12.87 -11.34 16.23
CA SER A 38 -13.63 -10.19 16.72
C SER A 38 -15.07 -10.56 17.10
N LYS A 39 -15.70 -11.50 16.38
CA LYS A 39 -17.02 -12.04 16.75
C LYS A 39 -16.95 -12.75 18.10
N ILE A 40 -15.92 -13.56 18.33
CA ILE A 40 -15.69 -14.23 19.62
C ILE A 40 -15.49 -13.18 20.72
N ALA A 41 -14.63 -12.19 20.52
CA ALA A 41 -14.40 -11.11 21.47
C ALA A 41 -15.69 -10.33 21.78
N PHE A 42 -16.50 -10.04 20.76
CA PHE A 42 -17.75 -9.30 20.92
C PHE A 42 -18.79 -10.06 21.74
N LEU A 43 -19.01 -11.35 21.44
CA LEU A 43 -19.95 -12.18 22.18
C LEU A 43 -19.49 -12.41 23.63
N THR A 44 -18.18 -12.58 23.83
CA THR A 44 -17.57 -12.71 25.16
C THR A 44 -17.74 -11.42 25.95
N ALA A 45 -17.51 -10.26 25.34
CA ALA A 45 -17.69 -8.97 25.98
C ALA A 45 -19.14 -8.72 26.41
N ILE A 46 -20.14 -9.11 25.59
CA ILE A 46 -21.56 -9.03 25.97
C ILE A 46 -21.84 -9.86 27.22
N LYS A 47 -21.32 -11.10 27.23
CA LYS A 47 -21.51 -12.02 28.37
C LYS A 47 -20.85 -11.47 29.63
N GLN A 48 -19.61 -11.02 29.53
CA GLN A 48 -18.84 -10.48 30.64
C GLN A 48 -19.44 -9.18 31.19
N GLU A 49 -19.92 -8.27 30.33
CA GLU A 49 -20.62 -7.06 30.78
C GLU A 49 -21.89 -7.42 31.57
N LYS A 50 -22.66 -8.41 31.08
CA LYS A 50 -23.85 -8.90 31.76
C LYS A 50 -23.51 -9.48 33.14
N GLU A 51 -22.50 -10.35 33.22
CA GLU A 51 -22.09 -11.00 34.47
C GLU A 51 -21.52 -10.02 35.51
N LEU A 52 -20.80 -8.99 35.07
CA LEU A 52 -20.16 -8.03 35.97
C LEU A 52 -21.13 -6.98 36.53
N PHE A 53 -22.15 -6.60 35.76
CA PHE A 53 -22.88 -5.36 36.02
C PHE A 53 -24.39 -5.48 36.06
N ILE A 54 -24.92 -6.66 35.76
CA ILE A 54 -26.31 -6.94 36.02
C ILE A 54 -26.37 -7.74 37.32
N PRO A 55 -26.85 -7.13 38.43
CA PRO A 55 -27.10 -7.89 39.65
C PRO A 55 -28.14 -8.98 39.35
N GLN A 56 -28.14 -10.10 40.09
CA GLN A 56 -29.08 -11.20 39.86
C GLN A 56 -30.51 -10.67 39.69
N VAL A 57 -31.03 -10.70 38.45
CA VAL A 57 -32.36 -10.15 38.14
C VAL A 57 -33.38 -11.27 38.30
N ILE A 58 -34.30 -11.10 39.24
CA ILE A 58 -35.55 -11.87 39.27
C ILE A 58 -36.49 -11.21 38.26
N ILE A 59 -36.56 -11.78 37.06
CA ILE A 59 -37.46 -11.28 36.01
C ILE A 59 -38.81 -11.95 36.20
N ASN A 60 -39.78 -11.20 36.74
CA ASN A 60 -41.18 -11.63 36.76
C ASN A 60 -41.76 -11.50 35.34
N PHE A 61 -41.80 -12.62 34.61
CA PHE A 61 -42.35 -12.66 33.26
C PHE A 61 -43.85 -12.94 33.29
N ASN A 62 -44.64 -12.11 32.62
CA ASN A 62 -46.05 -12.38 32.39
C ASN A 62 -46.22 -13.17 31.07
N PRO A 63 -46.64 -14.46 31.12
CA PRO A 63 -46.81 -15.30 29.94
C PRO A 63 -47.95 -14.87 29.00
N SER A 64 -48.81 -13.93 29.41
CA SER A 64 -49.96 -13.49 28.62
C SER A 64 -49.62 -12.54 27.45
N SER A 65 -48.34 -12.30 27.14
CA SER A 65 -47.97 -11.44 26.01
C SER A 65 -48.09 -12.18 24.67
N THR A 66 -48.98 -11.73 23.78
CA THR A 66 -49.26 -12.32 22.45
C THR A 66 -48.11 -12.21 21.43
N ASN A 67 -46.96 -11.69 21.81
CA ASN A 67 -45.82 -11.50 20.91
C ASN A 67 -44.97 -12.78 20.82
N ARG A 68 -44.82 -13.30 19.58
CA ARG A 68 -44.01 -14.49 19.22
C ARG A 68 -42.50 -14.38 19.50
N ILE A 69 -42.03 -13.26 20.06
CA ILE A 69 -40.62 -13.08 20.42
C ILE A 69 -40.28 -13.97 21.64
N PRO A 70 -39.21 -14.78 21.57
CA PRO A 70 -38.78 -15.64 22.68
C PRO A 70 -38.56 -14.87 23.98
N VAL A 71 -38.84 -15.53 25.11
CA VAL A 71 -38.65 -14.92 26.45
C VAL A 71 -37.18 -14.55 26.67
N GLU A 72 -36.26 -15.42 26.26
CA GLU A 72 -34.81 -15.21 26.35
C GLU A 72 -34.37 -13.92 25.62
N GLU A 73 -34.91 -13.66 24.42
CA GLU A 73 -34.59 -12.46 23.66
C GLU A 73 -35.10 -11.18 24.36
N LYS A 74 -36.27 -11.26 25.03
CA LYS A 74 -36.81 -10.15 25.83
C LYS A 74 -35.99 -9.90 27.10
N ILE A 75 -35.47 -10.96 27.72
CA ILE A 75 -34.56 -10.87 28.88
C ILE A 75 -33.27 -10.17 28.46
N ASP A 76 -32.68 -10.61 27.35
CA ASP A 76 -31.46 -10.00 26.83
C ASP A 76 -31.69 -8.56 26.37
N TRP A 77 -32.83 -8.24 25.77
CA TRP A 77 -33.23 -6.86 25.48
C TRP A 77 -33.26 -6.01 26.75
N SER A 78 -33.89 -6.51 27.81
CA SER A 78 -34.05 -5.79 29.08
C SER A 78 -32.69 -5.56 29.75
N ALA A 79 -31.81 -6.57 29.69
CA ALA A 79 -30.43 -6.47 30.14
C ALA A 79 -29.67 -5.35 29.39
N GLN A 80 -29.76 -5.31 28.06
CA GLN A 80 -29.08 -4.28 27.27
C GLN A 80 -29.65 -2.88 27.50
N PHE A 81 -30.96 -2.77 27.69
CA PHE A 81 -31.61 -1.51 28.04
C PHE A 81 -31.12 -1.00 29.41
N TYR A 82 -31.08 -1.85 30.42
CA TYR A 82 -30.57 -1.51 31.75
C TYR A 82 -29.10 -1.06 31.71
N LEU A 83 -28.23 -1.81 31.03
CA LEU A 83 -26.81 -1.46 30.88
C LEU A 83 -26.61 -0.11 30.17
N ALA A 84 -27.44 0.21 29.17
CA ALA A 84 -27.41 1.51 28.51
C ALA A 84 -28.00 2.64 29.37
N MET A 85 -28.90 2.34 30.31
CA MET A 85 -29.40 3.33 31.26
C MET A 85 -28.30 3.71 32.27
N GLU A 86 -27.56 2.72 32.77
CA GLU A 86 -26.48 2.92 33.75
C GLU A 86 -25.23 3.58 33.12
N ASP A 87 -24.87 3.16 31.91
CA ASP A 87 -23.76 3.72 31.13
C ASP A 87 -24.26 4.12 29.74
N SER A 88 -24.83 5.32 29.65
CA SER A 88 -25.43 5.84 28.40
C SER A 88 -24.44 5.93 27.24
N CYS A 89 -23.17 6.17 27.52
CA CYS A 89 -22.12 6.22 26.50
C CYS A 89 -21.50 4.84 26.20
N ARG A 90 -21.87 3.80 26.95
CA ARG A 90 -21.37 2.41 26.81
C ARG A 90 -19.84 2.32 26.86
N HIS A 91 -19.19 3.17 27.67
CA HIS A 91 -17.75 3.15 27.87
C HIS A 91 -17.24 1.84 28.48
N ARG A 92 -18.01 1.24 29.39
CA ARG A 92 -17.67 -0.04 30.03
C ARG A 92 -17.66 -1.16 28.99
N PHE A 93 -18.71 -1.23 28.17
CA PHE A 93 -18.78 -2.22 27.10
C PHE A 93 -17.63 -2.07 26.10
N ASP A 94 -17.33 -0.83 25.70
CA ASP A 94 -16.24 -0.51 24.78
C ASP A 94 -14.88 -0.97 25.34
N SER A 95 -14.63 -0.72 26.63
CA SER A 95 -13.40 -1.14 27.31
C SER A 95 -13.26 -2.66 27.37
N ILE A 96 -14.32 -3.37 27.79
CA ILE A 96 -14.31 -4.84 27.86
C ILE A 96 -14.06 -5.44 26.48
N PHE A 97 -14.74 -4.95 25.46
CA PHE A 97 -14.54 -5.43 24.10
C PHE A 97 -13.11 -5.17 23.59
N ARG A 98 -12.54 -4.01 23.90
CA ARG A 98 -11.15 -3.69 23.56
C ARG A 98 -10.16 -4.64 24.25
N GLU A 99 -10.41 -5.01 25.49
CA GLU A 99 -9.59 -6.01 26.21
C GLU A 99 -9.75 -7.41 25.62
N GLU A 100 -10.97 -7.83 25.32
CA GLU A 100 -11.24 -9.13 24.68
C GLU A 100 -10.60 -9.23 23.30
N MET A 101 -10.60 -8.16 22.52
CA MET A 101 -9.89 -8.08 21.24
C MET A 101 -8.39 -8.30 21.39
N LYS A 102 -7.77 -7.69 22.41
CA LYS A 102 -6.35 -7.92 22.74
C LYS A 102 -6.08 -9.38 23.14
N LYS A 103 -6.98 -10.01 23.92
CA LYS A 103 -6.87 -11.44 24.27
C LYS A 103 -6.93 -12.35 23.05
N GLN A 104 -7.68 -11.97 22.01
CA GLN A 104 -7.70 -12.67 20.72
C GLN A 104 -6.47 -12.37 19.83
N GLY A 105 -5.50 -11.60 20.34
CA GLY A 105 -4.29 -11.20 19.62
C GLY A 105 -4.51 -10.06 18.62
N LEU A 106 -5.62 -9.32 18.72
CA LEU A 106 -5.96 -8.20 17.83
C LEU A 106 -5.75 -6.86 18.54
N ASN A 107 -4.59 -6.24 18.29
CA ASN A 107 -4.28 -4.89 18.77
C ASN A 107 -4.83 -3.83 17.81
N LEU A 108 -6.16 -3.77 17.67
CA LEU A 108 -6.85 -2.85 16.76
C LEU A 108 -7.62 -1.79 17.52
N ASN A 109 -7.79 -0.62 16.90
CA ASN A 109 -8.69 0.38 17.46
C ASN A 109 -10.13 -0.05 17.23
N THR A 110 -10.85 -0.25 18.32
CA THR A 110 -12.24 -0.72 18.31
C THR A 110 -13.18 0.36 18.84
N SER A 111 -14.44 0.26 18.44
CA SER A 111 -15.52 1.05 19.00
C SER A 111 -16.83 0.30 18.94
N ILE A 112 -17.73 0.60 19.87
CA ILE A 112 -19.09 0.09 19.86
C ILE A 112 -20.08 1.22 19.63
N CYS A 113 -21.11 0.93 18.85
CA CYS A 113 -22.30 1.76 18.74
C CYS A 113 -23.50 1.02 19.32
N TYR A 114 -24.29 1.77 20.08
CA TYR A 114 -25.59 1.37 20.58
C TYR A 114 -26.66 2.19 19.85
N THR A 115 -27.63 1.53 19.24
CA THR A 115 -28.79 2.17 18.61
C THR A 115 -30.06 1.72 19.31
N HIS A 116 -30.87 2.67 19.76
CA HIS A 116 -32.20 2.43 20.33
C HIS A 116 -33.14 3.60 20.00
N ASN A 117 -34.36 3.30 19.57
CA ASN A 117 -35.38 4.29 19.19
C ASN A 117 -34.84 5.39 18.23
N GLY A 118 -34.12 4.97 17.19
CA GLY A 118 -33.52 5.86 16.19
C GLY A 118 -32.31 6.68 16.65
N LYS A 119 -32.01 6.71 17.95
CA LYS A 119 -30.83 7.39 18.51
C LYS A 119 -29.65 6.43 18.53
N THR A 120 -28.53 6.84 17.94
CA THR A 120 -27.27 6.08 17.96
C THR A 120 -26.25 6.81 18.80
N ILE A 121 -25.73 6.13 19.81
CA ILE A 121 -24.64 6.59 20.67
C ILE A 121 -23.41 5.77 20.29
N SER A 122 -22.33 6.46 19.94
CA SER A 122 -21.07 5.86 19.50
C SER A 122 -19.91 6.42 20.31
N THR A 123 -18.99 5.56 20.74
CA THR A 123 -17.75 6.00 21.40
C THR A 123 -16.74 6.58 20.40
N MET A 124 -16.86 6.29 19.10
CA MET A 124 -15.96 6.80 18.06
C MET A 124 -16.52 8.05 17.37
N LYS A 125 -15.64 9.01 17.07
CA LYS A 125 -15.94 10.12 16.15
C LYS A 125 -16.07 9.56 14.74
N LYS A 126 -17.15 9.89 14.02
CA LYS A 126 -17.49 9.42 12.65
C LYS A 126 -16.44 9.73 11.57
N ASN A 127 -15.37 10.44 11.91
CA ASN A 127 -14.32 10.84 10.97
C ASN A 127 -13.24 9.76 10.95
N ALA A 128 -13.45 8.67 10.21
CA ALA A 128 -12.30 7.90 9.77
C ALA A 128 -12.55 7.40 8.35
N ASP A 129 -11.97 8.15 7.43
CA ASP A 129 -11.82 7.83 6.03
C ASP A 129 -11.34 6.37 5.84
N GLY A 130 -12.19 5.57 5.19
CA GLY A 130 -11.81 4.34 4.48
C GLY A 130 -11.39 3.10 5.29
N GLY A 131 -11.26 3.17 6.62
CA GLY A 131 -10.69 2.06 7.42
C GLY A 131 -11.63 1.38 8.41
N ILE A 132 -12.78 1.98 8.74
CA ILE A 132 -13.69 1.38 9.73
C ILE A 132 -14.62 0.37 9.04
N LYS A 133 -14.57 -0.89 9.47
CA LYS A 133 -15.56 -1.92 9.06
C LYS A 133 -16.43 -2.31 10.26
N ILE A 134 -17.73 -2.51 9.99
CA ILE A 134 -18.61 -3.23 10.91
C ILE A 134 -18.20 -4.69 10.86
N ILE A 135 -17.76 -5.23 11.99
CA ILE A 135 -17.41 -6.66 12.06
C ILE A 135 -18.60 -7.48 12.52
N HIS A 136 -19.37 -6.95 13.47
CA HIS A 136 -20.50 -7.68 14.02
C HIS A 136 -21.63 -6.76 14.44
N GLU A 137 -22.85 -7.26 14.28
CA GLU A 137 -24.08 -6.61 14.67
C GLU A 137 -24.96 -7.63 15.40
N LYS A 138 -25.49 -7.23 16.56
CA LYS A 138 -26.48 -8.02 17.29
C LYS A 138 -27.66 -7.14 17.65
N THR A 139 -28.85 -7.56 17.22
CA THR A 139 -30.11 -6.87 17.48
C THR A 139 -30.94 -7.68 18.46
N TYR A 140 -31.48 -6.99 19.46
CA TYR A 140 -32.38 -7.55 20.46
C TYR A 140 -33.76 -6.95 20.26
N ARG A 141 -34.79 -7.79 20.25
CA ARG A 141 -36.18 -7.37 20.06
C ARG A 141 -36.99 -7.54 21.33
N LYS A 142 -37.77 -6.53 21.68
CA LYS A 142 -38.76 -6.60 22.76
C LYS A 142 -40.13 -7.07 22.26
N ASN A 143 -40.52 -6.59 21.09
CA ASN A 143 -41.81 -6.82 20.46
C ASN A 143 -41.64 -6.79 18.93
N ASN A 144 -42.74 -6.92 18.19
CA ASN A 144 -42.71 -6.89 16.72
C ASN A 144 -42.50 -5.48 16.14
N LYS A 145 -42.36 -4.43 16.97
CA LYS A 145 -42.14 -3.05 16.52
C LYS A 145 -40.64 -2.73 16.51
N LYS A 146 -40.10 -2.53 15.30
CA LYS A 146 -38.67 -2.25 15.08
C LYS A 146 -38.13 -1.02 15.83
N GLU A 147 -38.99 -0.08 16.18
CA GLU A 147 -38.61 1.13 16.94
C GLU A 147 -38.06 0.81 18.34
N ASN A 148 -38.49 -0.31 18.93
CA ASN A 148 -38.04 -0.75 20.24
C ASN A 148 -36.79 -1.63 20.16
N ASP A 149 -36.27 -1.91 18.97
CA ASP A 149 -35.12 -2.79 18.84
C ASP A 149 -33.86 -2.10 19.37
N ILE A 150 -33.04 -2.87 20.05
CA ILE A 150 -31.72 -2.45 20.50
C ILE A 150 -30.69 -3.12 19.60
N THR A 151 -29.92 -2.32 18.88
CA THR A 151 -28.87 -2.82 18.00
C THR A 151 -27.50 -2.42 18.54
N LEU A 152 -26.66 -3.43 18.79
CA LEU A 152 -25.24 -3.27 19.12
C LEU A 152 -24.41 -3.52 17.87
N ARG A 153 -23.55 -2.58 17.50
CA ARG A 153 -22.61 -2.71 16.38
C ARG A 153 -21.18 -2.55 16.85
N ALA A 154 -20.35 -3.54 16.53
CA ALA A 154 -18.91 -3.50 16.76
C ALA A 154 -18.18 -3.00 15.50
N TYR A 155 -17.45 -1.93 15.68
CA TYR A 155 -16.61 -1.31 14.66
C TYR A 155 -15.14 -1.56 14.99
N VAL A 156 -14.37 -1.83 13.95
CA VAL A 156 -12.92 -1.96 14.06
C VAL A 156 -12.30 -1.18 12.92
N TYR A 157 -11.22 -0.47 13.25
CA TYR A 157 -10.36 0.14 12.25
C TYR A 157 -9.38 -0.91 11.69
N LEU A 158 -9.57 -1.28 10.43
CA LEU A 158 -8.72 -2.20 9.69
C LEU A 158 -7.91 -1.44 8.62
N PRO A 159 -6.68 -1.04 8.93
CA PRO A 159 -5.79 -0.50 7.92
C PRO A 159 -5.26 -1.61 7.00
N LEU A 160 -4.90 -1.25 5.77
CA LEU A 160 -4.44 -2.22 4.76
C LEU A 160 -3.22 -3.04 5.21
N TYR A 161 -2.33 -2.45 6.02
CA TYR A 161 -1.15 -3.14 6.56
C TYR A 161 -1.52 -4.31 7.49
N VAL A 162 -2.62 -4.18 8.24
CA VAL A 162 -3.16 -5.26 9.07
C VAL A 162 -3.75 -6.33 8.17
N LEU A 163 -4.47 -5.95 7.09
CA LEU A 163 -5.12 -6.91 6.21
C LEU A 163 -4.13 -7.91 5.60
N VAL A 164 -3.08 -7.47 4.90
CA VAL A 164 -2.16 -8.44 4.27
C VAL A 164 -1.41 -9.25 5.33
N GLY A 165 -1.19 -8.69 6.53
CA GLY A 165 -0.73 -9.42 7.72
C GLY A 165 0.69 -10.00 7.65
N GLN A 166 1.36 -9.88 6.51
CA GLN A 166 2.67 -10.47 6.24
C GLN A 166 3.69 -9.39 5.91
N PRO A 167 4.60 -9.02 6.84
CA PRO A 167 5.61 -7.98 6.60
C PRO A 167 6.52 -8.32 5.43
N ALA A 168 6.79 -9.61 5.20
CA ALA A 168 7.60 -10.10 4.08
C ALA A 168 7.02 -9.72 2.71
N LEU A 169 5.69 -9.74 2.54
CA LEU A 169 5.08 -9.38 1.26
C LEU A 169 5.26 -7.89 0.96
N TYR A 170 5.15 -7.04 1.99
CA TYR A 170 5.40 -5.60 1.85
C TYR A 170 6.84 -5.30 1.48
N THR A 171 7.81 -5.96 2.13
CA THR A 171 9.23 -5.77 1.80
C THR A 171 9.53 -6.22 0.39
N MET A 172 8.96 -7.35 -0.07
CA MET A 172 9.16 -7.86 -1.42
C MET A 172 8.57 -6.92 -2.49
N ILE A 173 7.37 -6.38 -2.25
CA ILE A 173 6.78 -5.36 -3.15
C ILE A 173 7.66 -4.11 -3.20
N LEU A 174 8.14 -3.63 -2.04
CA LEU A 174 9.01 -2.45 -1.96
C LEU A 174 10.32 -2.65 -2.74
N PHE A 175 11.01 -3.77 -2.55
CA PHE A 175 12.25 -4.08 -3.28
C PHE A 175 12.00 -4.22 -4.80
N THR A 176 10.85 -4.78 -5.19
CA THR A 176 10.48 -4.89 -6.60
C THR A 176 10.27 -3.49 -7.22
N LEU A 177 9.59 -2.59 -6.52
CA LEU A 177 9.41 -1.20 -6.95
C LEU A 177 10.73 -0.44 -7.04
N LEU A 178 11.63 -0.62 -6.07
CA LEU A 178 12.97 -0.03 -6.09
C LEU A 178 13.80 -0.53 -7.28
N ALA A 179 13.76 -1.84 -7.57
CA ALA A 179 14.47 -2.41 -8.72
C ALA A 179 13.94 -1.86 -10.05
N VAL A 180 12.63 -1.72 -10.21
CA VAL A 180 12.01 -1.10 -11.39
C VAL A 180 12.38 0.38 -11.49
N ALA A 181 12.36 1.12 -10.38
CA ALA A 181 12.75 2.53 -10.35
C ALA A 181 14.22 2.72 -10.72
N MET A 182 15.14 1.90 -10.19
CA MET A 182 16.54 1.90 -10.57
C MET A 182 16.73 1.59 -12.05
N TYR A 183 16.01 0.60 -12.58
CA TYR A 183 16.05 0.25 -14.00
C TYR A 183 15.60 1.40 -14.91
N ILE A 184 14.55 2.13 -14.53
CA ILE A 184 14.09 3.32 -15.26
C ILE A 184 15.13 4.45 -15.16
N TYR A 185 15.71 4.65 -13.98
CA TYR A 185 16.72 5.67 -13.73
C TYR A 185 18.00 5.46 -14.56
N THR A 186 18.56 4.25 -14.55
CA THR A 186 19.76 3.91 -15.36
C THR A 186 19.48 4.08 -16.85
N ARG A 187 18.30 3.63 -17.32
CA ARG A 187 17.87 3.82 -18.72
C ARG A 187 17.78 5.29 -19.11
N ASN A 188 17.25 6.14 -18.24
CA ASN A 188 17.15 7.57 -18.52
C ASN A 188 18.53 8.25 -18.53
N ARG A 189 19.50 7.77 -17.74
CA ARG A 189 20.90 8.20 -17.82
C ARG A 189 21.57 7.79 -19.12
N GLU A 190 21.43 6.53 -19.53
CA GLU A 190 21.98 6.05 -20.82
C GLU A 190 21.42 6.84 -22.00
N LYS A 191 20.10 7.09 -22.02
CA LYS A 191 19.48 7.93 -23.05
C LYS A 191 20.06 9.34 -23.06
N LYS A 192 20.22 9.98 -21.90
CA LYS A 192 20.85 11.32 -21.82
C LYS A 192 22.28 11.31 -22.35
N GLN A 193 23.10 10.31 -21.98
CA GLN A 193 24.47 10.19 -22.50
C GLN A 193 24.50 9.97 -24.02
N ILE A 194 23.61 9.13 -24.57
CA ILE A 194 23.50 8.92 -26.02
C ILE A 194 23.08 10.22 -26.71
N THR A 195 22.09 10.95 -26.18
CA THR A 195 21.66 12.24 -26.75
C THR A 195 22.74 13.33 -26.65
N THR A 196 23.56 13.36 -25.61
CA THR A 196 24.72 14.26 -25.52
C THR A 196 25.83 13.86 -26.49
N THR A 197 26.00 12.56 -26.77
CA THR A 197 27.01 12.04 -27.70
C THR A 197 26.55 12.13 -29.17
N SER A 198 25.24 12.07 -29.43
CA SER A 198 24.62 12.10 -30.75
C SER A 198 23.94 13.42 -31.10
N SER A 199 23.95 14.41 -30.20
CA SER A 199 23.79 15.79 -30.64
C SER A 199 24.87 16.00 -31.68
N PRO A 200 24.55 16.50 -32.89
CA PRO A 200 25.60 16.96 -33.77
C PRO A 200 26.36 17.97 -32.91
N LEU A 201 27.60 17.62 -32.56
CA LEU A 201 28.61 18.60 -32.22
C LEU A 201 28.41 19.65 -33.28
N GLU A 202 27.95 20.83 -32.85
CA GLU A 202 27.68 21.96 -33.72
C GLU A 202 28.72 21.93 -34.81
N ALA A 203 28.26 21.99 -36.05
CA ALA A 203 29.08 22.39 -37.16
C ALA A 203 29.64 23.79 -36.84
N ALA A 204 30.62 23.84 -35.94
CA ALA A 204 31.56 24.91 -35.82
C ALA A 204 32.42 24.75 -37.06
N THR A 205 31.92 25.31 -38.15
CA THR A 205 32.72 25.89 -39.22
C THR A 205 33.75 26.81 -38.56
N ARG A 206 34.81 26.22 -38.02
CA ARG A 206 36.04 26.93 -37.76
C ARG A 206 36.68 27.12 -39.11
N THR A 207 36.46 28.29 -39.67
CA THR A 207 37.23 28.86 -40.76
C THR A 207 38.71 28.59 -40.50
N THR A 208 39.27 27.68 -41.31
CA THR A 208 40.71 27.42 -41.39
C THR A 208 41.37 28.64 -42.02
N ASP A 209 41.73 29.61 -41.19
CA ASP A 209 42.46 30.81 -41.66
C ASP A 209 43.88 30.91 -41.09
N ASN A 210 44.37 29.90 -40.36
CA ASN A 210 45.74 29.89 -39.83
C ASN A 210 46.30 28.47 -39.57
N ALA A 211 45.97 27.51 -40.43
CA ALA A 211 46.51 26.14 -40.34
C ALA A 211 47.91 26.08 -40.97
N ARG A 212 48.96 25.89 -40.16
CA ARG A 212 50.31 25.53 -40.65
C ARG A 212 50.32 24.03 -40.98
N TRP A 213 50.12 23.70 -42.25
CA TRP A 213 50.10 22.32 -42.73
C TRP A 213 51.51 21.72 -42.78
N ILE A 214 51.69 20.57 -42.13
CA ILE A 214 52.88 19.74 -42.21
C ILE A 214 52.67 18.71 -43.33
N ILE A 215 53.61 18.63 -44.27
CA ILE A 215 53.54 17.67 -45.39
C ILE A 215 54.14 16.34 -44.92
N ILE A 216 53.32 15.29 -44.81
CA ILE A 216 53.77 13.95 -44.37
C ILE A 216 54.22 13.12 -45.57
N SER A 217 53.50 13.21 -46.70
CA SER A 217 53.83 12.58 -47.98
C SER A 217 53.27 13.41 -49.13
N LYS A 218 53.58 13.03 -50.39
CA LYS A 218 53.21 13.81 -51.60
C LYS A 218 51.73 14.18 -51.71
N GLU A 219 50.84 13.50 -50.99
CA GLU A 219 49.39 13.73 -51.03
C GLU A 219 48.73 13.83 -49.63
N VAL A 220 49.51 13.82 -48.54
CA VAL A 220 48.98 13.81 -47.17
C VAL A 220 49.50 15.01 -46.38
N TRP A 221 48.55 15.83 -45.93
CA TRP A 221 48.78 17.01 -45.11
C TRP A 221 48.25 16.82 -43.70
N TRP A 222 48.96 17.36 -42.72
CA TRP A 222 48.62 17.28 -41.31
C TRP A 222 48.59 18.66 -40.68
N ASP A 223 47.49 18.96 -39.99
CA ASP A 223 47.37 20.12 -39.11
C ASP A 223 47.44 19.66 -37.67
N GLU A 224 48.57 19.93 -37.02
CA GLU A 224 48.80 19.55 -35.63
C GLU A 224 47.87 20.28 -34.66
N LYS A 225 47.53 21.55 -34.95
CA LYS A 225 46.73 22.38 -34.05
C LYS A 225 45.28 21.94 -34.03
N ASN A 226 44.75 21.53 -35.19
CA ASN A 226 43.36 21.11 -35.33
C ASN A 226 43.18 19.57 -35.33
N HIS A 227 44.29 18.82 -35.25
CA HIS A 227 44.33 17.36 -35.30
C HIS A 227 43.67 16.77 -36.57
N ILE A 228 43.87 17.43 -37.72
CA ILE A 228 43.24 17.07 -38.99
C ILE A 228 44.27 16.51 -39.96
N ILE A 229 43.99 15.31 -40.49
CA ILE A 229 44.69 14.77 -41.66
C ILE A 229 43.85 15.03 -42.90
N LYS A 230 44.47 15.53 -43.97
CA LYS A 230 43.85 15.70 -45.27
C LYS A 230 44.61 14.91 -46.33
N LYS A 231 43.88 14.13 -47.13
CA LYS A 231 44.38 13.45 -48.33
C LYS A 231 43.45 13.78 -49.49
N GLY A 232 43.92 14.61 -50.43
CA GLY A 232 43.08 15.13 -51.52
C GLY A 232 41.86 15.91 -50.99
N GLU A 233 40.66 15.51 -51.39
CA GLU A 233 39.39 16.11 -50.93
C GLU A 233 38.88 15.52 -49.60
N THR A 234 39.42 14.37 -49.17
CA THR A 234 39.01 13.74 -47.92
C THR A 234 39.79 14.31 -46.74
N SER A 235 39.07 14.71 -45.69
CA SER A 235 39.65 15.14 -44.42
C SER A 235 39.09 14.31 -43.27
N MET A 236 39.94 14.00 -42.30
CA MET A 236 39.60 13.22 -41.12
C MET A 236 40.21 13.86 -39.89
N ILE A 237 39.42 13.98 -38.83
CA ILE A 237 39.87 14.49 -37.52
C ILE A 237 40.26 13.29 -36.66
N LEU A 238 41.49 13.29 -36.17
CA LEU A 238 41.97 12.28 -35.25
C LEU A 238 41.66 12.65 -33.80
N THR A 239 41.09 11.71 -33.05
CA THR A 239 40.77 11.89 -31.62
C THR A 239 41.09 10.63 -30.81
N GLY A 240 41.37 10.80 -29.52
CA GLY A 240 41.64 9.69 -28.59
C GLY A 240 42.91 8.89 -28.94
N GLU A 241 42.82 7.56 -28.86
CA GLU A 241 43.95 6.64 -29.09
C GLU A 241 44.53 6.77 -30.51
N SER A 242 43.69 7.02 -31.52
CA SER A 242 44.13 7.20 -32.91
C SER A 242 45.12 8.37 -33.08
N LEU A 243 44.92 9.47 -32.33
CA LEU A 243 45.81 10.62 -32.33
C LEU A 243 47.15 10.29 -31.65
N LYS A 244 47.12 9.53 -30.55
CA LYS A 244 48.35 9.13 -29.84
C LYS A 244 49.24 8.27 -30.71
N PHE A 245 48.69 7.25 -31.36
CA PHE A 245 49.44 6.40 -32.28
C PHE A 245 49.99 7.19 -33.48
N PHE A 246 49.20 8.13 -34.00
CA PHE A 246 49.65 8.96 -35.12
C PHE A 246 50.79 9.91 -34.75
N LYS A 247 50.77 10.51 -33.56
CA LYS A 247 51.88 11.33 -33.06
C LYS A 247 53.16 10.51 -32.86
N LEU A 248 53.05 9.32 -32.26
CA LEU A 248 54.16 8.38 -32.12
C LEU A 248 54.77 7.97 -33.47
N PHE A 249 53.94 7.83 -34.50
CA PHE A 249 54.42 7.57 -35.86
C PHE A 249 55.20 8.75 -36.44
N LEU A 250 54.81 9.99 -36.15
CA LEU A 250 55.53 11.19 -36.61
C LEU A 250 56.86 11.42 -35.88
N GLU A 251 56.93 11.07 -34.59
CA GLU A 251 58.17 11.20 -33.78
C GLU A 251 59.25 10.18 -34.15
N ASN A 252 58.87 9.03 -34.73
CA ASN A 252 59.78 7.95 -35.15
C ASN A 252 60.16 8.01 -36.65
N LYS A 253 59.99 9.16 -37.30
CA LYS A 253 60.29 9.37 -38.72
C LYS A 253 61.55 10.22 -38.89
#